data_AF-A0A8X7R8Y0-F1
#
_entry.id   AF-A0A8X7R8Y0-F1
#
_cell.length_a   1.000
_cell.length_b   1.000
_cell.length_c   1.000
_cell.angle_alpha   90.00
_cell.angle_beta   90.00
_cell.angle_gamma   90.00
#
_symmetry.space_group_name_H-M   'P 1'
#
loop_
_entity.id
_entity.type
_entity.pdbx_description
1 polymer ?
#
loop_
_entity_poly.entity_id
_entity_poly.type
_entity_poly.pdbx_seq_one_letter_code
_entity_poly.pdbx_strand_id
1 'polypeptide(L)'
;MGLFSNNKISRDDLKPGDHIYAWRNAYIYSHHGIYIGDGKVIHFTRGDGPSIREGSVLDKIIVSSVTNHGGYNPCPNCGKRSNTRGVISSCLDCFLARGDLHLFKYSVSLATFMTKLRGGTCTTAPSDPSDEVISRAKFLLMINGFGDYHLFKNNCEDFAMYCKTSLVVGQSYVLGRNGQANTVGLAACVARMLTPLVRNVIRLFSDVGMRKDAIKVPVESLVAWRNKDDTFVKRERRLQHTNKHSVLTFYKHIVKFRFVIFSKLC
;
A
#
# COMPACT_ATOMS: atom_id res chain seq x y z
N MET A 1 13.77 -3.46 -31.84
CA MET A 1 13.82 -4.25 -30.59
C MET A 1 13.03 -3.47 -29.53
N GLY A 2 11.92 -4.03 -29.05
CA GLY A 2 10.74 -3.29 -28.57
C GLY A 2 10.84 -2.57 -27.21
N LEU A 3 10.14 -1.44 -27.12
CA LEU A 3 10.04 -0.48 -26.02
C LEU A 3 9.11 -0.96 -24.88
N PHE A 4 9.26 -2.20 -24.42
CA PHE A 4 8.51 -2.74 -23.28
C PHE A 4 9.49 -3.27 -22.22
N SER A 5 9.41 -2.70 -21.02
CA SER A 5 10.19 -2.96 -19.79
C SER A 5 11.00 -4.27 -19.75
N ASN A 6 12.31 -4.14 -19.96
CA ASN A 6 13.36 -5.18 -19.85
C ASN A 6 13.61 -5.66 -18.40
N ASN A 7 12.53 -5.85 -17.64
CA ASN A 7 12.54 -6.26 -16.24
C ASN A 7 11.87 -7.63 -16.04
N LYS A 8 11.25 -8.21 -17.08
CA LYS A 8 10.74 -9.58 -17.04
C LYS A 8 11.91 -10.55 -16.88
N ILE A 9 11.78 -11.52 -15.98
CA ILE A 9 12.82 -12.52 -15.68
C ILE A 9 12.25 -13.94 -15.71
N SER A 10 13.10 -14.96 -15.85
CA SER A 10 12.70 -16.35 -15.63
C SER A 10 12.52 -16.63 -14.13
N ARG A 11 11.80 -17.71 -13.80
CA ARG A 11 11.74 -18.22 -12.42
C ARG A 11 13.10 -18.71 -11.94
N ASP A 12 13.95 -19.18 -12.84
CA ASP A 12 15.29 -19.72 -12.51
C ASP A 12 16.28 -18.61 -12.13
N ASP A 13 16.01 -17.37 -12.56
CA ASP A 13 16.84 -16.20 -12.22
C ASP A 13 16.49 -15.60 -10.85
N LEU A 14 15.38 -16.07 -10.24
CA LEU A 14 14.78 -15.47 -9.04
C LEU A 14 15.54 -15.86 -7.78
N LYS A 15 15.94 -14.87 -6.98
CA LYS A 15 16.76 -15.06 -5.78
C LYS A 15 16.05 -14.57 -4.51
N PRO A 16 16.20 -15.26 -3.37
CA PRO A 16 15.70 -14.75 -2.09
C PRO A 16 16.16 -13.31 -1.84
N GLY A 17 15.23 -12.45 -1.42
CA GLY A 17 15.46 -11.02 -1.22
C GLY A 17 15.14 -10.16 -2.44
N ASP A 18 14.76 -10.76 -3.58
CA ASP A 18 14.31 -10.02 -4.75
C ASP A 18 12.97 -9.32 -4.50
N HIS A 19 12.92 -8.04 -4.88
CA HIS A 19 11.67 -7.31 -5.00
C HIS A 19 11.10 -7.57 -6.39
N ILE A 20 10.00 -8.31 -6.42
CA ILE A 20 9.30 -8.67 -7.64
C ILE A 20 7.99 -7.93 -7.76
N TYR A 21 7.53 -7.77 -8.99
CA TYR A 21 6.21 -7.24 -9.25
C TYR A 21 5.55 -7.96 -10.43
N ALA A 22 4.23 -7.88 -10.47
CA ALA A 22 3.44 -8.37 -11.58
C ALA A 22 2.39 -7.33 -11.96
N TRP A 23 2.28 -7.05 -13.27
CA TRP A 23 1.25 -6.15 -13.78
C TRP A 23 -0.14 -6.76 -13.61
N ARG A 24 -1.12 -5.88 -13.42
CA ARG A 24 -2.54 -6.20 -13.22
C ARG A 24 -3.41 -5.30 -14.08
N ASN A 25 -4.58 -5.83 -14.40
CA ASN A 25 -5.67 -5.15 -15.11
C ASN A 25 -5.17 -4.31 -16.30
N ALA A 26 -4.59 -4.97 -17.32
CA ALA A 26 -4.03 -4.33 -18.51
C ALA A 26 -2.95 -3.26 -18.23
N TYR A 27 -1.99 -3.56 -17.34
CA TYR A 27 -0.83 -2.72 -17.03
C TYR A 27 -1.12 -1.39 -16.31
N ILE A 28 -2.29 -1.25 -15.68
CA ILE A 28 -2.64 -0.03 -14.93
C ILE A 28 -2.13 -0.03 -13.49
N TYR A 29 -1.78 -1.21 -12.97
CA TYR A 29 -1.32 -1.42 -11.60
C TYR A 29 -0.25 -2.51 -11.60
N SER A 30 0.79 -2.34 -10.79
CA SER A 30 1.76 -3.38 -10.48
C SER A 30 1.55 -3.80 -9.02
N HIS A 31 1.43 -5.11 -8.79
CA HIS A 31 1.43 -5.65 -7.44
C HIS A 31 2.84 -6.08 -7.06
N HIS A 32 3.31 -5.65 -5.89
CA HIS A 32 4.71 -5.78 -5.47
C HIS A 32 4.86 -6.72 -4.27
N GLY A 33 5.99 -7.40 -4.19
CA GLY A 33 6.30 -8.32 -3.10
C GLY A 33 7.79 -8.65 -3.02
N ILE A 34 8.17 -9.26 -1.90
CA ILE A 34 9.53 -9.75 -1.63
C ILE A 34 9.53 -11.26 -1.74
N TYR A 35 10.32 -11.81 -2.67
CA TYR A 35 10.54 -13.25 -2.76
C TYR A 35 11.45 -13.70 -1.63
N ILE A 36 11.05 -14.75 -0.90
CA ILE A 36 11.77 -15.24 0.29
C ILE A 36 12.39 -16.63 0.11
N GLY A 37 12.36 -17.17 -1.11
CA GLY A 37 12.76 -18.56 -1.40
C GLY A 37 11.58 -19.52 -1.43
N ASP A 38 11.83 -20.75 -1.88
CA ASP A 38 10.87 -21.87 -1.91
C ASP A 38 9.52 -21.55 -2.58
N GLY A 39 9.54 -20.74 -3.63
CA GLY A 39 8.30 -20.34 -4.30
C GLY A 39 7.39 -19.44 -3.46
N LYS A 40 7.88 -18.83 -2.37
CA LYS A 40 7.09 -17.98 -1.46
C LYS A 40 7.42 -16.50 -1.61
N VAL A 41 6.39 -15.68 -1.48
CA VAL A 41 6.44 -14.22 -1.59
C VAL A 41 5.73 -13.60 -0.40
N ILE A 42 6.35 -12.61 0.25
CA ILE A 42 5.71 -11.75 1.24
C ILE A 42 5.28 -10.46 0.56
N HIS A 43 4.03 -10.07 0.74
CA HIS A 43 3.46 -8.90 0.07
C HIS A 43 2.38 -8.25 0.93
N PHE A 44 2.11 -6.98 0.66
CA PHE A 44 1.15 -6.17 1.42
C PHE A 44 -0.14 -5.99 0.63
N THR A 45 -1.28 -6.27 1.25
CA THR A 45 -2.60 -6.33 0.61
C THR A 45 -3.66 -5.58 1.41
N ARG A 46 -4.68 -5.07 0.71
CA ARG A 46 -5.85 -4.43 1.35
C ARG A 46 -6.82 -5.44 2.01
N GLY A 47 -6.80 -6.69 1.54
CA GLY A 47 -7.74 -7.75 1.92
C GLY A 47 -9.17 -7.59 1.40
N ASP A 48 -9.97 -8.64 1.57
CA ASP A 48 -11.38 -8.70 1.17
C ASP A 48 -12.25 -8.04 2.24
N GLY A 49 -12.42 -6.72 2.17
CA GLY A 49 -13.37 -6.01 3.04
C GLY A 49 -14.83 -6.25 2.63
N PRO A 50 -15.83 -6.12 3.53
CA PRO A 50 -17.23 -6.20 3.15
C PRO A 50 -17.55 -5.15 2.10
N SER A 51 -18.10 -5.58 0.96
CA SER A 51 -18.65 -4.71 -0.08
C SER A 51 -19.96 -4.07 0.39
N ILE A 52 -19.92 -3.30 1.48
CA ILE A 52 -21.10 -2.60 1.98
C ILE A 52 -20.79 -1.10 2.01
N ARG A 53 -21.12 -0.50 0.85
CA ARG A 53 -21.61 0.86 0.57
C ARG A 53 -20.81 1.49 -0.56
N GLU A 54 -21.38 1.35 -1.76
CA GLU A 54 -21.44 2.42 -2.78
C GLU A 54 -20.17 3.27 -2.88
N GLY A 55 -19.12 2.71 -3.51
CA GLY A 55 -17.85 3.41 -3.63
C GLY A 55 -16.94 2.83 -4.71
N SER A 56 -16.78 3.60 -5.79
CA SER A 56 -15.65 3.57 -6.76
C SER A 56 -15.37 2.26 -7.51
N VAL A 57 -15.51 2.33 -8.85
CA VAL A 57 -15.06 1.30 -9.81
C VAL A 57 -13.60 0.85 -9.58
N LEU A 58 -12.76 1.71 -8.97
CA LEU A 58 -11.37 1.37 -8.63
C LEU A 58 -11.28 0.28 -7.55
N ASP A 59 -12.21 0.18 -6.61
CA ASP A 59 -12.11 -0.83 -5.55
C ASP A 59 -12.25 -2.25 -6.12
N LYS A 60 -13.00 -2.46 -7.21
CA LYS A 60 -13.03 -3.75 -7.95
C LYS A 60 -11.74 -4.04 -8.72
N ILE A 61 -10.97 -3.00 -9.08
CA ILE A 61 -9.74 -3.11 -9.87
C ILE A 61 -8.57 -3.66 -9.03
N ILE A 62 -8.54 -3.40 -7.72
CA ILE A 62 -7.43 -3.80 -6.82
C ILE A 62 -7.68 -5.12 -6.08
N VAL A 63 -8.93 -5.56 -5.99
CA VAL A 63 -9.35 -6.81 -5.29
C VAL A 63 -8.71 -8.08 -5.89
N SER A 64 -8.05 -8.00 -7.05
CA SER A 64 -7.37 -9.14 -7.69
C SER A 64 -6.05 -9.59 -7.03
N SER A 65 -5.64 -9.02 -5.89
CA SER A 65 -4.43 -9.48 -5.17
C SER A 65 -4.63 -10.85 -4.52
N VAL A 66 -5.89 -11.22 -4.25
CA VAL A 66 -6.26 -12.50 -3.65
C VAL A 66 -7.55 -12.99 -4.30
N THR A 67 -7.43 -13.76 -5.39
CA THR A 67 -8.29 -14.92 -5.75
C THR A 67 -8.07 -15.26 -7.22
N ASN A 68 -7.53 -16.46 -7.48
CA ASN A 68 -7.66 -17.10 -8.79
C ASN A 68 -7.64 -18.63 -8.70
N HIS A 69 -8.08 -19.18 -7.58
CA HIS A 69 -8.87 -20.40 -7.65
C HIS A 69 -10.33 -19.97 -7.63
N GLY A 70 -10.87 -19.63 -8.80
CA GLY A 70 -12.31 -19.56 -8.95
C GLY A 70 -12.90 -20.90 -8.53
N GLY A 71 -13.87 -20.88 -7.61
CA GLY A 71 -14.55 -22.08 -7.16
C GLY A 71 -13.90 -22.78 -5.96
N TYR A 72 -14.64 -23.77 -5.46
CA TYR A 72 -14.49 -24.52 -4.20
C TYR A 72 -13.10 -25.13 -3.87
N ASN A 73 -12.06 -24.91 -4.67
CA ASN A 73 -10.78 -25.60 -4.54
C ASN A 73 -9.65 -24.64 -4.09
N PRO A 74 -9.18 -24.70 -2.84
CA PRO A 74 -8.08 -23.87 -2.37
C PRO A 74 -6.77 -24.21 -3.11
N CYS A 75 -5.85 -23.24 -3.15
CA CYS A 75 -4.50 -23.47 -3.68
C CYS A 75 -3.82 -24.61 -2.90
N PRO A 76 -3.26 -25.64 -3.56
CA PRO A 76 -2.58 -26.71 -2.84
C PRO A 76 -1.37 -26.19 -2.03
N ASN A 77 -0.69 -25.16 -2.53
CA ASN A 77 0.47 -24.56 -1.87
C ASN A 77 0.11 -23.55 -0.77
N CYS A 78 -1.09 -22.94 -0.83
CA CYS A 78 -1.49 -21.90 0.12
C CYS A 78 -2.61 -22.30 1.08
N GLY A 79 -3.33 -23.40 0.83
CA GLY A 79 -4.52 -23.79 1.57
C GLY A 79 -5.66 -22.76 1.53
N LYS A 80 -6.62 -22.92 2.44
CA LYS A 80 -7.67 -21.91 2.70
C LYS A 80 -7.08 -20.80 3.57
N ARG A 81 -7.16 -19.55 3.10
CA ARG A 81 -6.65 -18.38 3.83
C ARG A 81 -7.73 -17.75 4.68
N SER A 82 -7.49 -17.60 5.98
CA SER A 82 -8.37 -16.90 6.91
C SER A 82 -8.10 -15.39 6.99
N ASN A 83 -6.89 -14.93 6.62
CA ASN A 83 -6.52 -13.52 6.62
C ASN A 83 -5.90 -13.11 5.27
N THR A 84 -6.57 -12.20 4.57
CA THR A 84 -6.15 -11.66 3.28
C THR A 84 -5.72 -10.20 3.36
N ARG A 85 -5.76 -9.59 4.55
CA ARG A 85 -5.45 -8.16 4.79
C ARG A 85 -4.11 -8.00 5.51
N GLY A 86 -3.38 -6.96 5.11
CA GLY A 86 -2.14 -6.57 5.74
C GLY A 86 -0.94 -7.23 5.08
N VAL A 87 0.07 -7.58 5.86
CA VAL A 87 1.26 -8.27 5.34
C VAL A 87 0.97 -9.77 5.33
N ILE A 88 1.01 -10.38 4.15
CA ILE A 88 0.70 -11.80 3.97
C ILE A 88 1.83 -12.51 3.21
N SER A 89 1.94 -13.82 3.37
CA SER A 89 2.80 -14.68 2.54
C SER A 89 1.94 -15.46 1.55
N SER A 90 2.38 -15.66 0.30
CA SER A 90 1.73 -16.52 -0.70
C SER A 90 2.72 -17.29 -1.56
N CYS A 91 2.24 -18.29 -2.29
CA CYS A 91 3.03 -18.91 -3.34
C CYS A 91 3.18 -17.96 -4.53
N LEU A 92 4.24 -18.15 -5.30
CA LEU A 92 4.57 -17.31 -6.44
C LEU A 92 3.43 -17.26 -7.47
N ASP A 93 2.75 -18.38 -7.73
CA ASP A 93 1.66 -18.40 -8.71
C ASP A 93 0.43 -17.60 -8.26
N CYS A 94 0.07 -17.68 -6.97
CA CYS A 94 -0.97 -16.83 -6.40
C CYS A 94 -0.56 -15.36 -6.43
N PHE A 95 0.71 -15.05 -6.11
CA PHE A 95 1.26 -13.71 -6.21
C PHE A 95 1.25 -13.19 -7.65
N LEU A 96 1.50 -14.02 -8.67
CA LEU A 96 1.53 -13.60 -10.07
C LEU A 96 0.12 -13.46 -10.66
N ALA A 97 -0.85 -14.24 -10.18
CA ALA A 97 -2.23 -14.27 -10.67
C ALA A 97 -2.29 -14.46 -12.21
N ARG A 98 -1.49 -15.41 -12.74
CA ARG A 98 -1.28 -15.66 -14.18
C ARG A 98 -0.58 -14.54 -14.95
N GLY A 99 -0.11 -13.50 -14.27
CA GLY A 99 0.70 -12.44 -14.86
C GLY A 99 2.18 -12.82 -14.99
N ASP A 100 2.91 -11.95 -15.67
CA ASP A 100 4.35 -12.09 -15.87
C ASP A 100 5.17 -11.67 -14.64
N LEU A 101 6.22 -12.44 -14.35
CA LEU A 101 7.20 -12.15 -13.30
C LEU A 101 8.17 -11.05 -13.75
N HIS A 102 8.27 -9.98 -12.96
CA HIS A 102 9.23 -8.91 -13.19
C HIS A 102 10.05 -8.60 -11.95
N LEU A 103 11.31 -8.22 -12.16
CA LEU A 103 12.23 -7.76 -11.14
C LEU A 103 12.25 -6.24 -11.05
N PHE A 104 12.10 -5.70 -9.85
CA PHE A 104 12.27 -4.28 -9.57
C PHE A 104 13.77 -3.94 -9.47
N LYS A 105 14.24 -2.93 -10.21
CA LYS A 105 15.67 -2.61 -10.29
C LYS A 105 16.08 -1.51 -9.30
N TYR A 106 17.14 -1.75 -8.54
CA TYR A 106 17.77 -0.81 -7.61
C TYR A 106 19.04 -0.22 -8.22
N SER A 107 19.53 0.88 -7.65
CA SER A 107 20.77 1.55 -8.07
C SER A 107 20.83 1.86 -9.58
N VAL A 108 19.69 2.14 -10.21
CA VAL A 108 19.70 2.47 -11.65
C VAL A 108 20.28 3.86 -11.86
N SER A 109 20.99 4.06 -12.98
CA SER A 109 21.45 5.39 -13.37
C SER A 109 20.28 6.33 -13.67
N LEU A 110 20.50 7.64 -13.54
CA LEU A 110 19.49 8.66 -13.85
C LEU A 110 19.00 8.52 -15.29
N ALA A 111 19.90 8.27 -16.24
CA ALA A 111 19.55 8.00 -17.63
C ALA A 111 18.60 6.79 -17.75
N THR A 112 18.92 5.68 -17.09
CA THR A 112 18.06 4.49 -17.09
C THR A 112 16.69 4.78 -16.49
N PHE A 113 16.63 5.53 -15.38
CA PHE A 113 15.38 5.96 -14.76
C PHE A 113 14.53 6.80 -15.73
N MET A 114 15.15 7.77 -16.41
CA MET A 114 14.48 8.69 -17.33
C MET A 114 13.93 7.99 -18.58
N THR A 115 14.45 6.83 -18.97
CA THR A 115 13.90 6.01 -20.08
C THR A 115 12.62 5.26 -19.72
N LYS A 116 12.26 5.15 -18.43
CA LYS A 116 11.10 4.35 -18.00
C LYS A 116 9.79 5.07 -18.25
N LEU A 117 8.94 4.46 -19.06
CA LEU A 117 7.59 4.96 -19.37
C LEU A 117 6.62 4.93 -18.17
N ARG A 118 6.86 4.05 -17.19
CA ARG A 118 5.98 3.83 -16.03
C ARG A 118 6.75 3.80 -14.70
N GLY A 119 6.08 4.27 -13.64
CA GLY A 119 6.50 4.12 -12.23
C GLY A 119 6.49 2.68 -11.76
N GLY A 120 6.96 2.42 -10.54
CA GLY A 120 6.88 1.09 -9.93
C GLY A 120 7.76 0.02 -10.60
N THR A 121 8.88 0.39 -11.22
CA THR A 121 9.76 -0.60 -11.90
C THR A 121 11.24 -0.49 -11.54
N CYS A 122 11.68 0.66 -11.04
CA CYS A 122 13.05 0.87 -10.57
C CYS A 122 13.16 2.10 -9.66
N THR A 123 14.29 2.19 -8.97
CA THR A 123 14.70 3.32 -8.14
C THR A 123 16.20 3.59 -8.29
N THR A 124 16.62 4.83 -8.05
CA THR A 124 18.04 5.17 -7.94
C THR A 124 18.64 4.77 -6.59
N ALA A 125 17.80 4.52 -5.57
CA ALA A 125 18.25 4.09 -4.26
C ALA A 125 18.95 2.71 -4.31
N PRO A 126 20.00 2.51 -3.50
CA PRO A 126 20.57 1.18 -3.30
C PRO A 126 19.64 0.30 -2.47
N SER A 127 19.76 -1.01 -2.67
CA SER A 127 19.14 -2.02 -1.81
C SER A 127 20.08 -2.38 -0.67
N ASP A 128 19.50 -2.68 0.49
CA ASP A 128 20.16 -3.42 1.57
C ASP A 128 20.44 -4.88 1.15
N PRO A 129 21.35 -5.59 1.84
CA PRO A 129 21.63 -7.01 1.63
C PRO A 129 20.40 -7.92 1.74
N SER A 130 20.35 -9.01 0.96
CA SER A 130 19.17 -9.88 0.87
C SER A 130 18.73 -10.49 2.20
N ASP A 131 19.65 -10.82 3.09
CA ASP A 131 19.37 -11.35 4.42
C ASP A 131 18.64 -10.33 5.29
N GLU A 132 19.08 -9.07 5.30
CA GLU A 132 18.37 -7.97 5.99
C GLU A 132 16.97 -7.75 5.41
N VAL A 133 16.84 -7.77 4.08
CA VAL A 133 15.56 -7.61 3.38
C VAL A 133 14.58 -8.70 3.77
N ILE A 134 15.04 -9.96 3.75
CA ILE A 134 14.21 -11.11 4.11
C ILE A 134 13.84 -11.05 5.60
N SER A 135 14.79 -10.70 6.48
CA SER A 135 14.55 -10.55 7.91
C SER A 135 13.45 -9.51 8.17
N ARG A 136 13.55 -8.34 7.53
CA ARG A 136 12.56 -7.27 7.61
C ARG A 136 11.18 -7.70 7.12
N ALA A 137 11.09 -8.33 5.96
CA ALA A 137 9.83 -8.81 5.41
C ALA A 137 9.18 -9.89 6.31
N LYS A 138 9.96 -10.83 6.84
CA LYS A 138 9.50 -11.86 7.77
C LYS A 138 9.03 -11.28 9.10
N PHE A 139 9.75 -10.31 9.63
CA PHE A 139 9.34 -9.60 10.85
C PHE A 139 7.98 -8.95 10.64
N LEU A 140 7.83 -8.13 9.60
CA LEU A 140 6.58 -7.43 9.28
C LEU A 140 5.40 -8.40 9.04
N LEU A 141 5.65 -9.56 8.44
CA LEU A 141 4.66 -10.64 8.31
C LEU A 141 4.23 -11.19 9.66
N MET A 142 5.20 -11.53 10.53
CA MET A 142 4.95 -12.16 11.83
C MET A 142 4.05 -11.31 12.73
N ILE A 143 4.31 -10.00 12.77
CA ILE A 143 3.54 -9.06 13.59
C ILE A 143 2.37 -8.43 12.85
N ASN A 144 2.15 -8.80 11.58
CA ASN A 144 1.22 -8.16 10.64
C ASN A 144 1.33 -6.61 10.67
N GLY A 145 2.56 -6.11 10.76
CA GLY A 145 2.84 -4.75 11.15
C GLY A 145 3.30 -3.90 9.98
N PHE A 146 2.38 -3.36 9.18
CA PHE A 146 2.72 -2.32 8.20
C PHE A 146 1.62 -1.25 8.08
N GLY A 147 0.77 -1.16 9.10
CA GLY A 147 -0.37 -0.25 9.14
C GLY A 147 -1.48 -0.62 8.16
N ASP A 148 -2.38 0.33 7.91
CA ASP A 148 -3.49 0.17 6.97
C ASP A 148 -3.07 0.40 5.51
N TYR A 149 -3.60 -0.43 4.62
CA TYR A 149 -3.32 -0.34 3.18
C TYR A 149 -4.03 0.87 2.54
N HIS A 150 -3.26 1.74 1.88
CA HIS A 150 -3.73 2.90 1.12
C HIS A 150 -3.09 2.93 -0.28
N LEU A 151 -3.91 2.89 -1.32
CA LEU A 151 -3.50 2.74 -2.72
C LEU A 151 -2.43 3.72 -3.21
N PHE A 152 -2.49 4.96 -2.75
CA PHE A 152 -1.64 6.03 -3.24
C PHE A 152 -0.58 6.47 -2.22
N LYS A 153 -0.44 5.78 -1.07
CA LYS A 153 0.42 6.22 0.04
C LYS A 153 1.13 5.13 0.83
N ASN A 154 0.40 4.08 1.20
CA ASN A 154 0.91 2.96 1.99
C ASN A 154 0.44 1.68 1.32
N ASN A 155 1.04 1.34 0.19
CA ASN A 155 0.63 0.23 -0.65
C ASN A 155 1.73 -0.84 -0.73
N CYS A 156 1.55 -1.83 -1.62
CA CYS A 156 2.52 -2.90 -1.81
C CYS A 156 3.90 -2.43 -2.29
N GLU A 157 3.97 -1.35 -3.08
CA GLU A 157 5.22 -0.76 -3.54
C GLU A 157 5.96 -0.14 -2.35
N ASP A 158 5.27 0.63 -1.49
CA ASP A 158 5.86 1.21 -0.28
C ASP A 158 6.39 0.12 0.66
N PHE A 159 5.63 -0.97 0.83
CA PHE A 159 6.06 -2.14 1.59
C PHE A 159 7.35 -2.75 1.05
N ALA A 160 7.39 -3.07 -0.24
CA ALA A 160 8.55 -3.71 -0.84
C ALA A 160 9.76 -2.76 -0.87
N MET A 161 9.53 -1.47 -1.12
CA MET A 161 10.56 -0.42 -1.06
C MET A 161 11.16 -0.28 0.33
N TYR A 162 10.33 -0.24 1.38
CA TYR A 162 10.81 -0.22 2.76
C TYR A 162 11.58 -1.51 3.09
N CYS A 163 11.04 -2.68 2.68
CA CYS A 163 11.74 -3.95 2.85
C CYS A 163 13.13 -3.95 2.23
N LYS A 164 13.32 -3.31 1.07
CA LYS A 164 14.59 -3.27 0.35
C LYS A 164 15.57 -2.20 0.82
N THR A 165 15.10 -1.12 1.45
CA THR A 165 15.95 0.07 1.65
C THR A 165 15.98 0.57 3.10
N SER A 166 15.06 0.12 3.95
CA SER A 166 14.72 0.73 5.26
C SER A 166 14.32 2.20 5.19
N LEU A 167 14.12 2.77 4.00
CA LEU A 167 13.82 4.19 3.84
C LEU A 167 12.34 4.48 4.05
N VAL A 168 12.07 5.55 4.81
CA VAL A 168 10.74 6.13 5.00
C VAL A 168 10.81 7.60 4.62
N VAL A 169 9.78 8.09 3.92
CA VAL A 169 9.73 9.45 3.40
C VAL A 169 8.95 10.40 4.33
N GLY A 170 9.61 11.49 4.75
CA GLY A 170 9.03 12.82 4.94
C GLY A 170 7.67 12.95 5.61
N GLN A 171 6.67 12.98 4.74
CA GLN A 171 5.27 13.18 5.12
C GLN A 171 4.71 12.08 6.02
N SER A 172 5.37 10.91 6.04
CA SER A 172 5.07 9.86 7.00
C SER A 172 5.65 10.21 8.38
N TYR A 173 6.90 10.65 8.50
CA TYR A 173 7.53 10.83 9.83
C TYR A 173 7.19 12.15 10.55
N VAL A 174 6.76 13.20 9.82
CA VAL A 174 6.62 14.56 10.39
C VAL A 174 5.19 14.94 10.78
N LEU A 175 4.14 14.33 10.23
CA LEU A 175 2.81 14.96 10.29
C LEU A 175 1.89 14.45 11.41
N GLY A 176 2.32 14.69 12.64
CA GLY A 176 1.39 15.14 13.67
C GLY A 176 1.10 16.64 13.48
N ARG A 177 0.31 17.01 12.47
CA ARG A 177 -0.30 18.35 12.38
C ARG A 177 -1.53 18.35 11.47
N ASN A 178 -2.61 18.87 12.05
CA ASN A 178 -3.94 19.10 11.50
C ASN A 178 -3.95 19.67 10.06
N GLY A 179 -4.94 19.28 9.25
CA GLY A 179 -5.44 20.11 8.15
C GLY A 179 -5.35 19.49 6.75
N GLN A 180 -6.51 19.11 6.23
CA GLN A 180 -6.93 19.04 4.82
C GLN A 180 -5.87 18.81 3.71
N ALA A 181 -5.99 17.69 3.00
CA ALA A 181 -5.63 17.60 1.58
C ALA A 181 -6.38 16.45 0.89
N ASN A 182 -7.66 16.65 0.60
CA ASN A 182 -8.42 15.86 -0.36
C ASN A 182 -8.20 16.43 -1.77
N THR A 183 -7.05 16.15 -2.40
CA THR A 183 -6.85 16.58 -3.81
C THR A 183 -5.95 15.65 -4.63
N VAL A 184 -5.99 14.34 -4.39
CA VAL A 184 -5.13 13.38 -5.13
C VAL A 184 -5.80 12.86 -6.42
N GLY A 185 -7.12 13.01 -6.55
CA GLY A 185 -7.87 12.57 -7.74
C GLY A 185 -7.57 13.39 -9.01
N LEU A 186 -7.24 14.68 -8.88
CA LEU A 186 -6.96 15.56 -10.03
C LEU A 186 -5.53 15.39 -10.57
N ALA A 187 -4.56 15.05 -9.72
CA ALA A 187 -3.15 14.99 -10.09
C ALA A 187 -2.84 13.89 -11.14
N ALA A 188 -3.53 12.74 -11.06
CA ALA A 188 -3.37 11.65 -12.02
C ALA A 188 -3.86 12.02 -13.43
N CYS A 189 -4.90 12.86 -13.53
CA CYS A 189 -5.42 13.36 -14.81
C CYS A 189 -4.51 14.44 -15.40
N VAL A 190 -4.00 15.37 -14.57
CA VAL A 190 -3.03 16.40 -15.00
C VAL A 190 -1.72 15.75 -15.47
N ALA A 191 -1.23 14.72 -14.78
CA ALA A 191 -0.03 13.99 -15.16
C ALA A 191 -0.15 13.28 -16.53
N ARG A 192 -1.37 12.94 -16.98
CA ARG A 192 -1.61 12.39 -18.33
C ARG A 192 -1.45 13.43 -19.43
N MET A 193 -1.64 14.71 -19.14
CA MET A 193 -1.43 15.82 -20.07
C MET A 193 0.02 16.33 -20.11
N LEU A 194 0.86 15.92 -19.15
CA LEU A 194 2.28 16.25 -19.15
C LEU A 194 3.04 15.40 -20.17
N THR A 195 4.03 16.02 -20.83
CA THR A 195 4.94 15.30 -21.73
C THR A 195 5.66 14.18 -20.96
N PRO A 196 6.04 13.07 -21.64
CA PRO A 196 6.77 11.98 -21.00
C PRO A 196 8.04 12.45 -20.27
N LEU A 197 8.72 13.46 -20.82
CA LEU A 197 9.90 14.07 -20.23
C LEU A 197 9.58 14.75 -18.88
N VAL A 198 8.61 15.65 -18.85
CA VAL A 198 8.22 16.38 -17.62
C VAL A 198 7.73 15.40 -16.55
N ARG A 199 6.95 14.39 -16.95
CA ARG A 199 6.52 13.33 -16.04
C ARG A 199 7.70 12.59 -15.42
N ASN A 200 8.71 12.24 -16.21
CA ASN A 200 9.87 11.50 -15.71
C ASN A 200 10.77 12.37 -14.82
N VAL A 201 10.88 13.68 -15.10
CA VAL A 201 11.57 14.62 -14.20
C VAL A 201 10.88 14.69 -12.84
N ILE A 202 9.56 14.86 -12.80
CA ILE A 202 8.78 14.90 -11.54
C ILE A 202 8.96 13.58 -10.77
N ARG A 203 8.89 12.45 -11.47
CA ARG A 203 9.12 11.12 -10.88
C ARG A 203 10.53 10.97 -10.32
N LEU A 204 11.55 11.50 -11.00
CA LEU A 204 12.94 11.42 -10.56
C LEU A 204 13.14 12.15 -9.24
N PHE A 205 12.60 13.36 -9.09
CA PHE A 205 12.68 14.09 -7.82
C PHE A 205 11.84 13.45 -6.70
N SER A 206 10.82 12.68 -7.06
CA SER A 206 10.01 11.92 -6.12
C SER A 206 10.63 10.55 -5.76
N ASP A 207 11.66 10.11 -6.49
CA ASP A 207 12.33 8.83 -6.24
C ASP A 207 13.01 8.84 -4.87
N VAL A 208 12.85 7.76 -4.11
CA VAL A 208 13.37 7.70 -2.73
C VAL A 208 14.89 7.86 -2.66
N GLY A 209 15.62 7.49 -3.72
CA GLY A 209 17.07 7.68 -3.81
C GLY A 209 17.52 9.12 -4.00
N MET A 210 16.62 10.02 -4.43
CA MET A 210 16.90 11.45 -4.66
C MET A 210 16.33 12.36 -3.57
N ARG A 211 15.46 11.83 -2.71
CA ARG A 211 14.78 12.58 -1.67
C ARG A 211 15.69 12.83 -0.47
N LYS A 212 15.84 14.10 -0.10
CA LYS A 212 16.59 14.52 1.10
C LYS A 212 15.85 14.21 2.41
N ASP A 213 14.53 14.03 2.34
CA ASP A 213 13.67 13.70 3.49
C ASP A 213 13.40 12.20 3.63
N ALA A 214 14.12 11.36 2.87
CA ALA A 214 14.14 9.92 3.07
C ALA A 214 15.13 9.57 4.18
N ILE A 215 14.66 8.91 5.23
CA ILE A 215 15.47 8.50 6.38
C ILE A 215 15.44 6.98 6.53
N LYS A 216 16.57 6.37 6.91
CA LYS A 216 16.60 4.95 7.29
C LYS A 216 15.95 4.79 8.65
N VAL A 217 14.97 3.89 8.74
CA VAL A 217 14.20 3.62 9.96
C VAL A 217 14.25 2.10 10.24
N PRO A 218 14.73 1.67 11.41
CA PRO A 218 14.67 0.26 11.82
C PRO A 218 13.23 -0.27 11.87
N VAL A 219 13.06 -1.57 11.64
CA VAL A 219 11.74 -2.19 11.49
C VAL A 219 10.89 -2.11 12.76
N GLU A 220 11.52 -2.20 13.91
CA GLU A 220 10.89 -2.07 15.22
C GLU A 220 10.37 -0.65 15.45
N SER A 221 11.14 0.36 15.02
CA SER A 221 10.75 1.76 15.13
C SER A 221 9.59 2.10 14.19
N LEU A 222 9.61 1.57 12.96
CA LEU A 222 8.50 1.74 12.02
C LEU A 222 7.18 1.21 12.62
N VAL A 223 7.23 0.00 13.17
CA VAL A 223 6.06 -0.68 13.73
C VAL A 223 5.56 0.03 14.97
N ALA A 224 6.45 0.38 15.90
CA ALA A 224 6.10 1.12 17.11
C ALA A 224 5.39 2.44 16.77
N TRP A 225 5.85 3.11 15.71
CA TRP A 225 5.24 4.35 15.24
C TRP A 225 3.87 4.12 14.59
N ARG A 226 3.73 3.14 13.68
CA ARG A 226 2.41 2.85 13.06
C ARG A 226 1.36 2.38 14.05
N ASN A 227 1.76 1.64 15.07
CA ASN A 227 0.86 1.28 16.16
C ASN A 227 0.38 2.53 16.93
N LYS A 228 1.25 3.54 17.15
CA LYS A 228 0.85 4.80 17.78
C LYS A 228 -0.14 5.58 16.93
N ASP A 229 0.11 5.73 15.63
CA ASP A 229 -0.84 6.38 14.70
C ASP A 229 -2.21 5.71 14.74
N ASP A 230 -2.27 4.38 14.66
CA ASP A 230 -3.52 3.63 14.73
C ASP A 230 -4.26 3.85 16.06
N THR A 231 -3.55 3.86 17.18
CA THR A 231 -4.17 4.12 18.49
C THR A 231 -4.70 5.55 18.60
N PHE A 232 -3.97 6.54 18.08
CA PHE A 232 -4.39 7.94 18.04
C PHE A 232 -5.66 8.10 17.19
N VAL A 233 -5.67 7.57 15.96
CA VAL A 233 -6.82 7.64 15.05
C VAL A 233 -8.04 6.88 15.63
N LYS A 234 -7.84 5.74 16.28
CA LYS A 234 -8.91 5.02 16.98
C LYS A 234 -9.47 5.83 18.15
N ARG A 235 -8.62 6.52 18.92
CA ARG A 235 -9.02 7.40 20.02
C ARG A 235 -9.83 8.60 19.52
N GLU A 236 -9.37 9.27 18.47
CA GLU A 236 -10.11 10.39 17.86
C GLU A 236 -11.47 9.95 17.32
N ARG A 237 -11.56 8.84 16.59
CA ARG A 237 -12.83 8.29 16.11
C ARG A 237 -13.79 7.96 17.25
N ARG A 238 -13.28 7.41 18.36
CA ARG A 238 -14.08 7.13 19.56
C ARG A 238 -14.59 8.43 20.19
N LEU A 239 -13.75 9.45 20.31
CA LEU A 239 -14.13 10.77 20.83
C LEU A 239 -15.18 11.46 19.95
N GLN A 240 -15.05 11.39 18.63
CA GLN A 240 -16.07 11.92 17.71
C GLN A 240 -17.39 11.13 17.80
N HIS A 241 -17.33 9.81 17.99
CA HIS A 241 -18.53 8.99 18.18
C HIS A 241 -19.22 9.30 19.52
N THR A 242 -18.48 9.44 20.62
CA THR A 242 -19.04 9.83 21.93
C THR A 242 -19.62 11.24 21.87
N ASN A 243 -18.98 12.17 21.16
CA ASN A 243 -19.49 13.53 21.03
C ASN A 243 -20.77 13.57 20.18
N LYS A 244 -20.84 12.79 19.08
CA LYS A 244 -22.09 12.61 18.32
C LYS A 244 -23.20 11.98 19.16
N HIS A 245 -22.87 10.98 19.98
CA HIS A 245 -23.86 10.35 20.87
C HIS A 245 -24.33 11.32 21.96
N SER A 246 -23.44 12.15 22.52
CA SER A 246 -23.76 13.19 23.50
C SER A 246 -24.65 14.27 22.91
N VAL A 247 -24.35 14.76 21.69
CA VAL A 247 -25.18 15.74 20.97
C VAL A 247 -26.55 15.16 20.63
N LEU A 248 -26.64 13.88 20.24
CA LEU A 248 -27.92 13.21 19.97
C LEU A 248 -28.75 13.02 21.25
N THR A 249 -28.13 12.69 22.37
CA THR A 249 -28.78 12.60 23.70
C THR A 249 -29.25 13.98 24.17
N PHE A 250 -28.45 15.04 23.97
CA PHE A 250 -28.81 16.41 24.29
C PHE A 250 -29.99 16.91 23.45
N TYR A 251 -30.00 16.61 22.13
CA TYR A 251 -31.15 16.90 21.26
C TYR A 251 -32.42 16.16 21.69
N LYS A 252 -32.32 14.88 22.08
CA LYS A 252 -33.47 14.13 22.63
C LYS A 252 -33.99 14.76 23.92
N HIS A 253 -33.12 15.26 24.80
CA HIS A 253 -33.54 15.97 26.00
C HIS A 253 -34.22 17.31 25.70
N ILE A 254 -33.72 18.09 24.74
CA ILE A 254 -34.34 19.35 24.31
C ILE A 254 -35.72 19.12 23.69
N VAL A 255 -35.87 18.11 22.83
CA VAL A 255 -37.16 17.77 22.19
C VAL A 255 -38.18 17.31 23.24
N LYS A 256 -37.74 16.53 24.24
CA LYS A 256 -38.59 16.11 25.36
C LYS A 256 -38.98 17.29 26.27
N PHE A 257 -38.09 18.25 26.50
CA PHE A 257 -38.37 19.48 27.25
C PHE A 257 -39.36 20.39 26.53
N ARG A 258 -39.26 20.53 25.20
CA ARG A 258 -40.23 21.29 24.39
C ARG A 258 -41.64 20.68 24.44
N PHE A 259 -41.74 19.35 24.48
CA PHE A 259 -43.05 18.67 24.58
C PHE A 259 -43.73 18.91 25.94
N VAL A 260 -42.98 18.93 27.04
CA VAL A 260 -43.52 19.17 28.40
C VAL A 260 -43.99 20.62 28.59
N ILE A 261 -43.32 21.59 27.96
CA ILE A 261 -43.73 23.01 28.03
C ILE A 261 -44.98 23.25 27.20
N PHE A 262 -45.11 22.63 26.02
CA PHE A 262 -46.32 22.77 25.18
C PHE A 262 -47.55 22.10 25.81
N SER A 263 -47.40 21.01 26.57
CA SER A 263 -48.52 20.35 27.25
C SER A 263 -49.03 21.04 28.53
N LYS A 264 -48.41 22.14 28.96
CA LYS A 264 -48.84 22.95 30.12
C LYS A 264 -49.39 24.34 29.74
N LEU A 265 -49.44 24.65 28.44
CA LEU A 265 -49.90 25.93 27.89
C LEU A 265 -51.14 25.78 26.97
N CYS A 266 -51.79 24.62 26.99
CA CYS A 266 -53.13 24.39 26.45
C CYS A 266 -54.04 23.86 27.55
#